data_AF-G3C973-F1
#
_entry.id   AF-G3C973-F1
#
_cell.length_a   1.000
_cell.length_b   1.000
_cell.length_c   1.000
_cell.angle_alpha   90.00
_cell.angle_beta   90.00
_cell.angle_gamma   90.00
#
_symmetry.space_group_name_H-M   'P 1'
#
loop_
_entity.id
_entity.type
_entity.pdbx_description
1 polymer ?
#
loop_
_entity_poly.entity_id
_entity_poly.type
_entity_poly.pdbx_seq_one_letter_code
_entity_poly.pdbx_strand_id
1 'polypeptide(L)' 'MPRKEKEDFNVPLHTHCKVCGKPIPLGQVYCSKECAEKDRRSQRRSTTMFAVYMGVVAVVFIVLMLLTAHIK' A
#
# COMPACT_ATOMS: atom_id res chain seq x y z
N MET A 1 19.78 -11.32 35.19
CA MET A 1 19.39 -9.97 34.73
C MET A 1 18.11 -9.57 35.47
N PRO A 2 18.11 -8.53 36.32
CA PRO A 2 16.89 -8.13 37.01
C PRO A 2 15.89 -7.56 35.99
N ARG A 3 14.71 -8.18 35.93
CA ARG A 3 13.59 -7.80 35.06
C ARG A 3 13.04 -6.47 35.58
N LYS A 4 13.35 -5.35 34.93
CA LYS A 4 12.78 -4.03 35.28
C LYS A 4 11.26 -4.13 35.26
N GLU A 5 10.64 -3.89 36.42
CA GLU A 5 9.22 -3.62 36.58
C GLU A 5 8.86 -2.49 35.61
N LYS A 6 7.90 -2.74 34.71
CA LYS A 6 7.50 -1.75 33.71
C LYS A 6 6.63 -0.75 34.43
N GLU A 7 7.13 0.46 34.67
CA GLU A 7 6.26 1.55 35.12
C GLU A 7 5.20 1.76 34.05
N ASP A 8 3.93 1.58 34.43
CA ASP A 8 2.76 1.78 33.57
C ASP A 8 2.61 3.27 33.25
N PHE A 9 3.45 3.76 32.35
CA PHE A 9 3.27 5.07 31.75
C PHE A 9 2.01 4.98 30.88
N ASN A 10 0.91 5.56 31.37
CA ASN A 10 -0.38 5.58 30.69
C ASN A 10 -0.29 6.44 29.42
N VAL A 11 0.22 5.84 28.34
CA VAL A 11 0.25 6.47 27.02
C VAL A 11 -1.18 6.47 26.48
N PRO A 12 -1.78 7.63 26.16
CA PRO A 12 -3.08 7.68 25.54
C PRO A 12 -3.10 6.83 24.27
N LEU A 13 -4.17 6.06 24.07
CA LEU A 13 -4.33 5.29 22.84
C LEU A 13 -4.28 6.24 21.64
N HIS A 14 -3.37 5.97 20.71
CA HIS A 14 -3.18 6.74 19.49
C HIS A 14 -2.84 5.80 18.33
N THR A 15 -3.16 6.22 17.12
CA THR A 15 -2.67 5.59 15.88
C THR A 15 -1.55 6.44 15.29
N HIS A 16 -0.81 5.91 14.33
CA HIS A 16 0.23 6.66 13.62
C HIS A 16 -0.22 6.92 12.18
N CYS A 17 0.14 8.08 11.64
CA CYS A 17 -0.12 8.42 10.24
C CYS A 17 0.56 7.41 9.31
N LYS A 18 -0.21 6.83 8.38
CA LYS A 18 0.29 5.84 7.41
C LYS A 18 1.47 6.33 6.55
N VAL A 19 1.60 7.65 6.36
CA VAL A 19 2.58 8.24 5.42
C VAL A 19 3.82 8.78 6.11
N CYS A 20 3.69 9.41 7.29
CA CYS A 20 4.81 10.08 7.98
C CYS A 20 5.05 9.58 9.41
N GLY A 21 4.20 8.68 9.92
CA GLY A 21 4.37 8.10 11.25
C GLY A 21 4.06 9.04 12.42
N LYS A 22 3.49 10.23 12.18
CA LYS A 22 3.12 11.16 13.27
C LYS A 22 1.96 10.58 14.11
N PRO A 23 1.98 10.71 15.45
CA PRO A 23 0.86 10.29 16.30
C PRO A 23 -0.41 11.05 15.91
N ILE A 24 -1.52 10.32 15.80
CA ILE A 24 -2.84 10.84 15.44
C ILE A 24 -3.91 10.23 16.35
N PRO A 25 -5.05 10.92 16.54
CA PRO A 25 -6.16 10.39 17.33
C PRO A 25 -6.68 9.08 16.74
N LEU A 26 -7.19 8.21 17.62
CA LEU A 26 -7.91 7.01 17.21
C LEU A 26 -9.02 7.35 16.22
N GLY A 27 -9.17 6.54 15.18
CA GLY A 27 -10.16 6.73 14.11
C GLY A 27 -9.68 7.58 12.95
N GLN A 28 -8.52 8.23 13.04
CA GLN A 28 -7.88 8.88 11.89
C GLN A 28 -6.77 8.00 11.31
N VAL A 29 -6.55 8.12 9.99
CA VAL A 29 -5.53 7.36 9.24
C VAL A 29 -4.36 8.25 8.82
N TYR A 30 -4.61 9.54 8.63
CA TYR A 30 -3.64 10.53 8.15
C TYR A 30 -3.61 11.75 9.07
N CYS A 31 -2.44 12.33 9.30
CA CYS A 31 -2.29 13.54 10.12
C CYS A 31 -2.70 14.82 9.39
N SER A 32 -2.78 14.81 8.06
CA SER A 32 -3.13 15.98 7.25
C SER A 32 -3.68 15.57 5.88
N LYS A 33 -4.38 16.50 5.21
CA LYS A 33 -4.85 16.33 3.83
C LYS A 33 -3.69 16.06 2.86
N GLU A 34 -2.52 16.63 3.12
CA GLU A 34 -1.32 16.41 2.31
C GLU A 34 -0.88 14.93 2.34
N CYS A 35 -0.86 14.31 3.53
CA CYS A 35 -0.54 12.89 3.67
C CYS A 35 -1.58 12.02 2.95
N ALA A 36 -2.87 12.36 3.06
CA ALA A 36 -3.92 11.64 2.35
C ALA A 36 -3.76 11.73 0.82
N GLU A 37 -3.45 12.90 0.28
CA GLU A 37 -3.19 13.08 -1.14
C GLU A 37 -1.93 12.37 -1.61
N LYS A 38 -0.87 12.36 -0.79
CA LYS A 38 0.38 11.65 -1.12
C LYS A 38 0.15 10.14 -1.21
N ASP A 39 -0.58 9.55 -0.27
CA ASP A 39 -0.96 8.14 -0.34
C ASP A 39 -1.84 7.88 -1.56
N ARG A 40 -2.86 8.72 -1.80
CA ARG A 40 -3.77 8.59 -2.95
C ARG A 40 -3.04 8.67 -4.29
N ARG A 41 -2.08 9.57 -4.45
CA ARG A 41 -1.25 9.68 -5.66
C ARG A 41 -0.36 8.45 -5.84
N SER A 42 0.25 7.96 -4.76
CA SER A 42 1.06 6.74 -4.78
C SER A 42 0.23 5.53 -5.18
N GLN A 43 -0.94 5.36 -4.55
CA GLN A 43 -1.90 4.30 -4.84
C GLN A 43 -2.34 4.34 -6.30
N ARG A 44 -2.74 5.52 -6.81
CA ARG A 44 -3.12 5.68 -8.23
C ARG A 44 -2.01 5.26 -9.18
N ARG A 45 -0.77 5.68 -8.92
CA ARG A 45 0.39 5.29 -9.72
C ARG A 45 0.57 3.77 -9.69
N SER A 46 0.51 3.15 -8.52
CA SER A 46 0.63 1.70 -8.37
C SER A 46 -0.47 0.95 -9.11
N THR A 47 -1.74 1.38 -8.96
CA THR A 47 -2.88 0.74 -9.64
C THR A 47 -2.80 0.88 -11.16
N THR A 48 -2.38 2.04 -11.68
CA THR A 48 -2.21 2.24 -13.11
C THR A 48 -1.08 1.39 -13.67
N MET A 49 0.08 1.35 -12.99
CA MET A 49 1.21 0.51 -13.42
C MET A 49 0.85 -0.97 -13.39
N PHE A 50 0.11 -1.43 -12.38
CA PHE A 50 -0.39 -2.80 -12.31
C PHE A 50 -1.35 -3.12 -13.45
N ALA A 51 -2.30 -2.23 -13.75
CA ALA A 51 -3.25 -2.41 -14.85
C ALA A 51 -2.54 -2.51 -16.21
N VAL A 52 -1.54 -1.66 -16.45
CA VAL A 52 -0.72 -1.69 -17.67
C VAL A 52 0.06 -3.01 -17.76
N TYR A 53 0.71 -3.42 -16.68
CA TYR A 53 1.45 -4.68 -16.63
C TYR A 53 0.54 -5.88 -16.95
N MET A 54 -0.63 -5.95 -16.32
CA MET A 54 -1.61 -7.00 -16.59
C MET A 54 -2.11 -6.98 -18.04
N GLY A 55 -2.29 -5.80 -18.62
CA GLY A 55 -2.64 -5.66 -20.04
C GLY A 55 -1.58 -6.21 -20.98
N VAL A 56 -0.29 -5.91 -20.74
CA VAL A 56 0.82 -6.44 -21.53
C VAL A 56 0.90 -7.96 -21.42
N VAL A 57 0.82 -8.49 -20.20
CA VAL A 57 0.83 -9.95 -19.96
C VAL A 57 -0.32 -10.63 -20.70
N ALA A 58 -1.53 -10.08 -20.65
CA ALA A 58 -2.68 -10.62 -21.36
C ALA A 58 -2.46 -10.64 -22.89
N VAL A 59 -1.93 -9.56 -23.47
CA VAL A 59 -1.64 -9.48 -24.92
C VAL A 59 -0.60 -10.52 -25.32
N VAL A 60 0.50 -10.64 -24.57
CA VAL A 60 1.54 -11.64 -24.83
C VAL A 60 0.94 -13.05 -24.76
N PHE A 61 0.10 -13.32 -23.77
CA PHE A 61 -0.55 -14.61 -23.61
C PHE A 61 -1.46 -14.95 -24.80
N ILE A 62 -2.27 -13.99 -25.24
CA ILE A 62 -3.13 -14.16 -26.43
C ILE A 62 -2.31 -14.45 -27.68
N VAL A 63 -1.22 -13.69 -27.91
CA VAL A 63 -0.33 -13.91 -29.06
C VAL A 63 0.27 -15.31 -29.03
N LEU A 64 0.77 -15.76 -27.87
CA LEU A 64 1.30 -17.11 -27.71
C LEU A 64 0.24 -18.17 -28.01
N MET A 65 -0.99 -18.01 -27.50
CA MET A 65 -2.08 -18.95 -27.79
C MET A 65 -2.37 -19.02 -29.29
N LEU A 66 -2.48 -17.87 -29.97
CA LEU A 66 -2.72 -17.82 -31.42
C LEU A 66 -1.58 -18.49 -32.20
N LEU A 67 -0.32 -18.20 -31.85
CA LEU A 67 0.83 -18.84 -32.48
C LEU A 67 0.80 -20.36 -32.31
N THR A 68 0.53 -20.87 -31.10
CA THR A 68 0.42 -22.31 -30.87
C THR A 68 -0.78 -22.95 -31.59
N ALA A 69 -1.87 -22.21 -31.78
CA ALA A 69 -3.04 -22.69 -32.51
C ALA A 69 -2.82 -22.75 -34.03
N HIS A 70 -1.97 -21.88 -34.59
CA HIS A 70 -1.64 -21.87 -36.03
C HIS A 70 -0.50 -22.81 -36.42
N ILE A 71 0.32 -23.26 -35.46
CA ILE A 71 1.43 -24.19 -35.69
C ILE A 71 0.98 -25.67 -35.65
N LYS A 72 -0.23 -25.93 -35.13
CA LYS A 72 -0.85 -27.25 -35.06
C LYS A 72 -1.79 -27.48 -36.24
#